data_AF-A0A1H8RUV2-F1
#
_entry.id   AF-A0A1H8RUV2-F1
#
_cell.length_a   1.000
_cell.length_b   1.000
_cell.length_c   1.000
_cell.angle_alpha   90.00
_cell.angle_beta   90.00
_cell.angle_gamma   90.00
#
_symmetry.space_group_name_H-M   'P 1'
#
loop_
_entity.id
_entity.type
_entity.pdbx_description
1 polymer ?
#
loop_
_entity_poly.entity_id
_entity_poly.type
_entity_poly.pdbx_seq_one_letter_code
_entity_poly.pdbx_strand_id
1 'polypeptide(L)' 'MLILPAIYVLCLGAFTFIQIRRLWSRNETREAWIYGLSMAVSTVTGALLIAGIEFPTFVLPYKIVFESIGKSILSR' A
#
# COMPACT_ATOMS: atom_id res chain seq x y z
N MET A 1 5.03 15.75 12.74
CA MET A 1 4.56 14.36 12.53
C MET A 1 4.67 13.88 11.07
N LEU A 2 5.11 14.69 10.09
CA LEU A 2 5.28 14.27 8.68
C LEU A 2 6.73 13.94 8.25
N ILE A 3 7.70 14.07 9.16
CA ILE A 3 9.13 13.87 8.85
C ILE A 3 9.43 12.40 8.53
N LEU A 4 8.88 11.47 9.32
CA LEU A 4 9.02 10.02 9.11
C LEU A 4 8.49 9.53 7.75
N PRO A 5 7.24 9.84 7.34
CA PRO A 5 6.75 9.41 6.03
C PRO A 5 7.51 10.09 4.88
N ALA A 6 7.96 11.34 5.03
CA ALA A 6 8.76 12.01 4.02
C ALA A 6 10.14 11.35 3.81
N ILE A 7 10.84 11.01 4.90
CA ILE A 7 12.12 10.28 4.83
C ILE A 7 11.92 8.90 4.22
N TYR A 8 10.84 8.20 4.61
CA TYR A 8 10.50 6.88 4.08
C TYR A 8 10.27 6.92 2.56
N VAL A 9 9.48 7.88 2.06
CA VAL A 9 9.20 8.04 0.63
C VAL A 9 10.48 8.41 -0.13
N LEU A 10 11.35 9.27 0.42
CA LEU A 10 12.62 9.62 -0.21
C LEU A 10 13.57 8.43 -0.32
N CYS A 11 13.72 7.65 0.76
CA CYS A 11 14.56 6.45 0.77
C CYS A 11 14.05 5.41 -0.24
N LEU A 12 12.75 5.14 -0.23
CA LEU A 12 12.16 4.19 -1.17
C LEU A 12 12.28 4.69 -2.60
N GLY A 13 11.94 5.95 -2.87
CA GLY A 13 12.04 6.56 -4.20
C GLY A 13 13.45 6.48 -4.79
N ALA A 14 14.48 6.74 -3.98
CA ALA A 14 15.87 6.58 -4.40
C ALA A 14 16.20 5.12 -4.74
N PHE A 15 15.71 4.17 -3.95
CA PHE A 15 15.93 2.74 -4.17
C PHE A 15 15.20 2.22 -5.42
N THR A 16 13.95 2.63 -5.63
CA THR A 16 13.19 2.32 -6.86
C THR A 16 13.87 2.92 -8.08
N PHE A 17 14.37 4.15 -7.99
CA PHE A 17 15.03 4.81 -9.11
C PHE A 17 16.30 4.06 -9.54
N ILE A 18 17.09 3.58 -8.58
CA ILE A 18 18.29 2.76 -8.86
C ILE A 18 17.88 1.42 -9.51
N GLN A 19 16.85 0.75 -9.00
CA GLN A 19 16.38 -0.53 -9.57
C GLN A 19 15.77 -0.37 -10.96
N ILE A 20 14.93 0.64 -11.17
CA ILE A 20 14.33 0.95 -12.49
C ILE A 20 15.44 1.26 -13.49
N ARG A 21 16.46 2.03 -13.12
CA ARG A 21 17.60 2.32 -14.00
C ARG A 21 18.38 1.06 -14.35
N ARG A 22 18.53 0.12 -13.41
CA ARG A 22 19.18 -1.17 -13.65
C ARG A 22 18.35 -2.07 -14.59
N LEU A 23 17.03 -2.10 -14.43
CA LEU A 23 16.12 -2.85 -15.30
C LEU A 23 16.03 -2.23 -16.71
N TRP A 24 16.05 -0.90 -16.80
CA TRP A 24 16.04 -0.20 -18.08
C TRP A 24 17.33 -0.46 -18.88
N SER A 25 18.47 -0.59 -18.20
CA SER A 25 19.73 -1.04 -18.83
C SER A 25 19.63 -2.44 -19.45
N ARG A 26 18.72 -3.29 -18.96
CA ARG A 26 18.42 -4.61 -19.54
C ARG A 26 17.33 -4.59 -20.62
N ASN A 27 16.81 -3.41 -20.97
CA ASN A 27 15.73 -3.22 -21.94
C ASN A 27 14.40 -3.92 -21.56
N GLU A 28 14.24 -4.33 -20.30
CA GLU A 28 13.05 -5.01 -19.76
C GLU A 28 12.02 -3.97 -19.27
N THR A 29 11.56 -3.13 -20.20
CA THR A 29 10.67 -1.99 -19.92
C THR A 29 9.34 -2.41 -19.28
N ARG A 30 8.81 -3.58 -19.65
CA ARG A 30 7.58 -4.14 -19.08
C ARG A 30 7.75 -4.53 -17.61
N GLU A 31 8.88 -5.14 -17.26
CA GLU A 31 9.17 -5.51 -15.87
C GLU A 31 9.42 -4.27 -15.02
N ALA A 32 10.08 -3.25 -15.59
CA ALA A 32 10.32 -1.98 -14.91
C ALA A 32 9.01 -1.27 -14.56
N TRP A 33 8.02 -1.34 -15.46
CA TRP A 33 6.67 -0.80 -15.22
C TRP A 33 5.95 -1.56 -14.10
N ILE A 34 5.93 -2.89 -14.15
CA ILE A 34 5.26 -3.70 -13.11
C ILE A 34 5.93 -3.48 -11.75
N TYR A 35 7.25 -3.45 -11.71
CA TYR A 35 8.03 -3.19 -10.51
C TYR A 35 7.76 -1.79 -9.96
N GLY A 36 7.79 -0.77 -10.81
CA GLY A 36 7.50 0.60 -10.42
C GLY A 36 6.09 0.78 -9.87
N LEU A 37 5.09 0.16 -10.50
CA LEU A 37 3.70 0.21 -10.05
C LEU A 37 3.51 -0.48 -8.69
N SER A 38 4.08 -1.68 -8.53
CA SER A 38 4.04 -2.42 -7.26
C SER A 38 4.74 -1.66 -6.12
N MET A 39 5.89 -1.07 -6.41
CA MET A 39 6.61 -0.25 -5.42
C MET A 39 5.88 1.05 -5.11
N ALA A 40 5.24 1.70 -6.07
CA ALA A 40 4.45 2.90 -5.83
C ALA A 40 3.27 2.59 -4.89
N VAL A 41 2.51 1.53 -5.17
CA VAL A 41 1.39 1.10 -4.30
C VAL A 41 1.88 0.77 -2.89
N SER A 42 2.99 0.03 -2.78
CA SER A 42 3.58 -0.33 -1.49
C SER A 42 4.08 0.89 -0.71
N THR A 43 4.71 1.85 -1.39
CA THR A 43 5.23 3.09 -0.79
C THR A 43 4.10 3.97 -0.29
N VAL A 44 3.04 4.13 -1.09
CA VAL A 44 1.83 4.89 -0.69
C VAL A 44 1.19 4.23 0.52
N THR A 45 1.00 2.91 0.49
CA THR A 45 0.40 2.16 1.60
C THR A 45 1.23 2.28 2.88
N GLY A 46 2.56 2.11 2.80
CA GLY A 46 3.47 2.24 3.92
C GLY A 46 3.52 3.67 4.48
N ALA A 47 3.53 4.68 3.61
CA ALA A 47 3.49 6.08 4.03
C ALA A 47 2.17 6.42 4.76
N LEU A 48 1.05 5.87 4.29
CA LEU A 48 -0.26 6.05 4.91
C LEU A 48 -0.34 5.40 6.30
N LEU A 49 0.24 4.20 6.46
CA LEU A 49 0.38 3.51 7.75
C LEU A 49 1.26 4.31 8.73
N ILE A 50 2.40 4.84 8.27
CA ILE A 50 3.32 5.65 9.10
C ILE A 50 2.70 6.99 9.49
N ALA A 51 1.87 7.56 8.61
CA ALA A 51 1.12 8.79 8.91
C ALA A 51 0.08 8.61 10.02
N GLY A 52 -0.12 7.38 10.53
CA GLY A 52 -1.09 7.09 11.57
C GLY A 52 -2.53 7.29 11.08
N ILE A 53 -2.74 7.29 9.76
CA ILE A 53 -4.09 7.18 9.23
C ILE A 53 -4.54 5.78 9.63
N GLU A 54 -5.48 5.75 10.58
CA GLU A 54 -6.21 4.54 10.94
C GLU A 54 -6.90 4.05 9.66
N PHE A 55 -6.22 3.19 8.90
CA PHE A 55 -6.94 2.35 7.97
C PHE A 55 -8.02 1.68 8.81
N PRO A 56 -9.31 1.81 8.45
CA PRO A 56 -10.35 1.08 9.13
C PRO A 56 -9.87 -0.36 9.10
N THR A 57 -9.50 -0.87 10.27
CA THR A 57 -8.99 -2.23 10.44
C THR A 57 -9.93 -3.15 9.67
N PHE A 58 -9.43 -4.19 8.99
CA PHE A 58 -10.30 -5.12 8.25
C PHE A 58 -11.50 -5.61 9.09
N VAL A 59 -11.38 -5.54 10.42
CA VAL A 59 -12.45 -5.69 11.40
C VAL A 59 -13.68 -4.82 11.13
N LEU A 60 -13.56 -3.55 10.73
CA LEU A 60 -14.69 -2.62 10.53
C LEU A 60 -15.61 -3.02 9.37
N PRO A 61 -15.11 -3.22 8.13
CA PRO A 61 -15.95 -3.73 7.04
C PRO A 61 -16.43 -5.16 7.30
N TYR A 62 -15.59 -6.03 7.90
CA TYR A 62 -16.04 -7.38 8.28
C TYR A 62 -17.15 -7.33 9.32
N LYS A 63 -17.07 -6.46 10.32
CA LYS A 63 -18.10 -6.29 11.35
C LYS A 63 -19.41 -5.85 10.73
N ILE A 64 -19.41 -4.93 9.77
CA ILE A 64 -20.64 -4.50 9.09
C ILE A 64 -21.31 -5.67 8.34
N VAL A 65 -20.53 -6.46 7.61
CA VAL A 65 -21.05 -7.62 6.85
C VAL A 65 -21.54 -8.72 7.79
N PHE A 66 -20.73 -9.12 8.77
CA PHE A 66 -21.07 -10.18 9.72
C PHE A 66 -22.18 -9.77 10.69
N GLU A 67 -22.27 -8.50 11.08
CA GLU A 67 -23.36 -8.00 11.92
C GLU A 67 -24.69 -8.01 11.15
N SER A 68 -24.67 -7.67 9.85
CA SER A 68 -25.85 -7.78 8.98
C SER A 68 -26.32 -9.23 8.82
N ILE A 69 -25.39 -10.15 8.57
CA ILE A 69 -25.69 -11.59 8.46
C ILE A 69 -26.19 -12.15 9.80
N GLY A 70 -25.54 -11.80 10.90
CA GLY A 70 -25.92 -12.24 12.25
C GLY A 70 -27.32 -11.77 12.64
N LYS A 71 -27.68 -10.51 12.35
CA LYS A 71 -29.05 -10.01 12.58
C LYS A 71 -30.09 -10.72 11.71
N SER A 72 -29.74 -11.05 10.46
CA SER A 72 -30.63 -11.80 9.56
C SER A 72 -30.91 -13.22 10.05
N ILE A 73 -29.89 -13.89 10.60
CA ILE A 73 -30.02 -15.25 11.15
C ILE A 73 -30.76 -15.25 12.50
N LEU A 74 -30.49 -14.27 13.37
CA LEU A 74 -31.11 -14.15 14.69
C LEU A 74 -32.56 -13.64 14.63
N SER A 75 -32.99 -13.04 13.52
CA SER A 75 -34.37 -12.62 13.29
C SER A 75 -35.31 -13.77 12.87
N ARG A 76 -34.85 -15.02 12.90
CA ARG A 76 -35.62 -16.23 12.63
C ARG A 76 -35.79 -17.05 13.90
#